data_AF-U1H0A6-F1
#
_entry.id   AF-U1H0A6-F1
#
_cell.length_a   1.000
_cell.length_b   1.000
_cell.length_c   1.000
_cell.angle_alpha   90.00
_cell.angle_beta   90.00
_cell.angle_gamma   90.00
#
_symmetry.space_group_name_H-M   'P 1'
#
loop_
_entity.id
_entity.type
_entity.pdbx_description
1 polymer ?
#
loop_
_entity_poly.entity_id
_entity_poly.type
_entity_poly.pdbx_seq_one_letter_code
_entity_poly.pdbx_strand_id
1 'polypeptide(L)'
;MKKIIFLFSLLLSGCYLANGSPDPTNYWVKDGEKMPFKYFKNCDDFAKAQMGNHYFYLENKFNNSTSDKREDDEFMKLYRKKNALVNQCLYDIGYRFRPPLKWCLAQDGNNTRTCIENMKYRN
;
A
#
# COMPACT_ATOMS: atom_id res chain seq x y z
N MET A 1 -34.33 14.86 -24.08
CA MET A 1 -33.65 15.12 -22.80
C MET A 1 -33.32 13.83 -22.03
N LYS A 2 -32.80 12.78 -22.69
CA LYS A 2 -32.38 11.51 -22.04
C LYS A 2 -30.89 11.16 -22.25
N LYS A 3 -30.18 11.89 -23.14
CA LYS A 3 -28.78 11.61 -23.48
C LYS A 3 -27.76 12.27 -22.55
N ILE A 4 -28.16 13.31 -21.80
CA ILE A 4 -27.26 14.05 -20.89
C ILE A 4 -27.03 13.30 -19.57
N ILE A 5 -27.98 12.47 -19.15
CA ILE A 5 -27.91 11.71 -17.89
C ILE A 5 -26.81 10.63 -17.92
N PHE A 6 -26.48 10.09 -19.10
CA PHE A 6 -25.44 9.06 -19.24
C PHE A 6 -24.00 9.60 -19.13
N LEU A 7 -23.77 10.90 -19.36
CA LEU A 7 -22.42 11.48 -19.24
C LEU A 7 -22.01 11.73 -17.77
N PHE A 8 -22.97 11.96 -16.87
CA PHE A 8 -22.66 12.23 -15.46
C PHE A 8 -22.16 10.98 -14.69
N SER A 9 -22.59 9.78 -15.11
CA SER A 9 -22.17 8.51 -14.50
C SER A 9 -20.67 8.23 -14.72
N LEU A 10 -20.12 8.66 -15.88
CA LEU A 10 -18.70 8.51 -16.22
C LEU A 10 -17.79 9.49 -15.47
N LEU A 11 -18.33 10.66 -15.07
CA LEU A 11 -17.59 11.66 -14.30
C LEU A 11 -17.42 11.27 -12.82
N LEU A 12 -18.38 10.54 -12.24
CA LEU A 12 -18.31 10.04 -10.85
C LEU A 12 -17.37 8.84 -10.69
N SER A 13 -17.02 8.14 -11.77
CA SER A 13 -15.96 7.13 -11.73
C SER A 13 -14.55 7.73 -11.58
N GLY A 14 -14.37 9.03 -11.87
CA GLY A 14 -13.06 9.66 -12.06
C GLY A 14 -12.34 10.24 -10.83
N CYS A 15 -12.84 10.08 -9.60
CA CYS A 15 -12.28 10.77 -8.42
C CYS A 15 -10.81 10.47 -8.06
N TYR A 16 -10.12 9.54 -8.74
CA TYR A 16 -8.68 9.32 -8.58
C TYR A 16 -7.81 10.10 -9.57
N LEU A 17 -8.39 10.67 -10.64
CA LEU A 17 -7.64 11.30 -11.73
C LEU A 17 -6.89 12.59 -11.35
N ALA A 18 -7.30 13.28 -10.29
CA ALA A 18 -6.66 14.54 -9.87
C ALA A 18 -5.72 14.40 -8.65
N ASN A 19 -6.02 13.49 -7.72
CA ASN A 19 -5.30 13.37 -6.44
C ASN A 19 -4.65 11.99 -6.23
N GLY A 20 -4.77 11.09 -7.21
CA GLY A 20 -4.36 9.70 -7.06
C GLY A 20 -5.25 8.90 -6.11
N SER A 21 -5.05 7.59 -6.13
CA SER A 21 -5.68 6.64 -5.24
C SER A 21 -5.16 6.81 -3.81
N PRO A 22 -6.02 6.72 -2.77
CA PRO A 22 -5.61 6.75 -1.38
C PRO A 22 -4.54 5.70 -1.05
N ASP A 23 -3.70 5.99 -0.06
CA ASP A 23 -2.66 5.07 0.39
C ASP A 23 -3.26 3.71 0.86
N PRO A 24 -2.62 2.56 0.54
CA PRO A 24 -3.09 1.24 0.94
C PRO A 24 -3.29 1.06 2.46
N THR A 25 -2.57 1.79 3.30
CA THR A 25 -2.73 1.76 4.76
C THR A 25 -4.14 2.12 5.21
N ASN A 26 -4.88 2.91 4.42
CA ASN A 26 -6.28 3.26 4.67
C ASN A 26 -7.25 2.07 4.64
N TYR A 27 -6.83 0.95 4.05
CA TYR A 27 -7.67 -0.23 3.88
C TYR A 27 -7.34 -1.34 4.87
N TRP A 28 -6.49 -1.08 5.87
CA TRP A 28 -6.34 -1.96 7.03
C TRP A 28 -7.38 -1.59 8.08
N VAL A 29 -8.35 -2.48 8.28
CA VAL A 29 -9.57 -2.22 9.05
C VAL A 29 -9.78 -3.28 10.13
N LYS A 30 -10.18 -2.86 11.33
CA LYS A 30 -10.61 -3.72 12.44
C LYS A 30 -11.91 -3.14 13.01
N ASP A 31 -12.93 -3.97 13.15
CA ASP A 31 -14.26 -3.56 13.66
C ASP A 31 -14.90 -2.38 12.90
N GLY A 32 -14.63 -2.29 11.59
CA GLY A 32 -15.13 -1.21 10.73
C GLY A 32 -14.30 0.08 10.76
N GLU A 33 -13.32 0.18 11.65
CA GLU A 33 -12.47 1.35 11.81
C GLU A 33 -11.11 1.20 11.12
N LYS A 34 -10.64 2.29 10.53
CA LYS A 34 -9.29 2.36 9.96
C LYS A 34 -8.25 2.23 11.06
N MET A 35 -7.17 1.54 10.76
CA MET A 35 -6.01 1.43 11.65
C MET A 35 -5.44 2.82 12.04
N PRO A 36 -5.39 3.14 13.34
CA PRO A 36 -4.61 4.28 13.83
C PRO A 36 -3.13 4.16 13.50
N PHE A 37 -2.48 5.29 13.16
CA PHE A 37 -1.07 5.35 12.79
C PHE A 37 -0.11 4.70 13.81
N LYS A 38 -0.45 4.73 15.12
CA LYS A 38 0.36 4.08 16.16
C LYS A 38 0.59 2.59 15.92
N TYR A 39 -0.41 1.87 15.41
CA TYR A 39 -0.27 0.42 15.17
C TYR A 39 0.57 0.15 13.92
N PHE A 40 0.40 0.96 12.88
CA PHE A 40 1.27 0.92 11.71
C PHE A 40 2.73 1.14 12.11
N LYS A 41 3.00 2.19 12.90
CA LYS A 41 4.34 2.51 13.37
C LYS A 41 4.94 1.35 14.17
N ASN A 42 4.18 0.77 15.10
CA ASN A 42 4.66 -0.38 15.88
C ASN A 42 5.03 -1.58 14.97
N CYS A 43 4.21 -1.88 13.96
CA CYS A 43 4.51 -2.95 13.01
C CYS A 43 5.66 -2.61 12.06
N ASP A 44 5.82 -1.34 11.67
CA ASP A 44 6.96 -0.86 10.87
C ASP A 44 8.27 -0.96 11.65
N ASP A 45 8.28 -0.54 12.92
CA ASP A 45 9.43 -0.64 13.82
C ASP A 45 9.80 -2.10 14.06
N PHE A 46 8.80 -2.97 14.30
CA PHE A 46 9.01 -4.42 14.37
C PHE A 46 9.63 -4.97 13.08
N ALA A 47 9.07 -4.64 11.91
CA ALA A 47 9.56 -5.12 10.64
C ALA A 47 10.99 -4.63 10.35
N LYS A 48 11.30 -3.37 10.66
CA LYS A 48 12.65 -2.79 10.53
C LYS A 48 13.66 -3.51 11.42
N ALA A 49 13.29 -3.88 12.64
CA ALA A 49 14.17 -4.65 13.53
C ALA A 49 14.53 -6.05 12.98
N GLN A 50 13.73 -6.59 12.06
CA GLN A 50 14.02 -7.84 11.35
C GLN A 50 14.88 -7.65 10.09
N MET A 51 15.20 -6.40 9.70
CA MET A 51 16.00 -6.09 8.53
C MET A 51 17.49 -5.98 8.89
N GLY A 52 18.36 -6.44 7.98
CA GLY A 52 19.81 -6.31 8.16
C GLY A 52 20.36 -4.97 7.72
N ASN A 53 21.61 -4.68 8.09
CA ASN A 53 22.32 -3.43 7.75
C ASN A 53 22.29 -3.08 6.25
N HIS A 54 22.30 -4.09 5.38
CA HIS A 54 22.21 -3.91 3.93
C HIS A 54 20.91 -3.20 3.49
N TYR A 55 19.79 -3.49 4.15
CA TYR A 55 18.53 -2.80 3.88
C TYR A 55 18.67 -1.30 4.17
N PHE A 56 19.20 -0.94 5.34
CA PHE A 56 19.36 0.46 5.75
C PHE A 56 20.37 1.20 4.88
N TYR A 57 21.44 0.52 4.44
CA TYR A 57 22.39 1.06 3.47
C TYR A 57 21.69 1.45 2.16
N LEU A 58 20.92 0.52 1.59
CA LEU A 58 20.20 0.76 0.34
C LEU A 58 19.07 1.78 0.50
N GLU A 59 18.33 1.76 1.61
CA GLU A 59 17.30 2.74 1.95
C GLU A 59 17.89 4.16 1.98
N ASN A 60 19.06 4.32 2.61
CA ASN A 60 19.76 5.60 2.64
C ASN A 60 20.20 6.05 1.25
N LYS A 61 20.70 5.15 0.41
CA LYS A 61 21.08 5.50 -0.97
C LYS A 61 19.88 5.93 -1.81
N PHE A 62 18.78 5.17 -1.73
CA PHE A 62 17.52 5.43 -2.42
C PHE A 62 16.94 6.79 -2.03
N ASN A 63 16.83 7.07 -0.73
CA ASN A 63 16.28 8.33 -0.22
C ASN A 63 17.12 9.56 -0.56
N ASN A 64 18.44 9.38 -0.73
CA ASN A 64 19.36 10.45 -1.15
C ASN A 64 19.58 10.51 -2.67
N SER A 65 18.86 9.70 -3.47
CA SER A 65 19.02 9.62 -4.93
C SER A 65 20.46 9.33 -5.40
N THR A 66 21.18 8.50 -4.64
CA THR A 66 22.58 8.11 -4.91
C THR A 66 22.73 6.64 -5.34
N SER A 67 21.62 5.92 -5.43
CA SER A 67 21.58 4.53 -5.88
C SER A 67 21.64 4.42 -7.41
N ASP A 68 22.22 3.32 -7.89
CA ASP A 68 22.06 2.88 -9.28
C ASP A 68 20.78 2.04 -9.46
N LYS A 69 20.40 1.76 -10.72
CA LYS A 69 19.20 0.96 -11.03
C LYS A 69 19.18 -0.43 -10.36
N ARG A 70 20.33 -1.10 -10.26
CA ARG A 70 20.43 -2.43 -9.66
C ARG A 70 20.23 -2.33 -8.15
N GLU A 71 20.78 -1.30 -7.52
CA GLU A 71 20.58 -1.00 -6.10
C GLU A 71 19.13 -0.63 -5.81
N ASP A 72 18.47 0.13 -6.68
CA ASP A 72 17.04 0.41 -6.59
C ASP A 72 16.20 -0.88 -6.67
N ASP A 73 16.50 -1.75 -7.63
CA ASP A 73 15.81 -3.03 -7.80
C ASP A 73 16.01 -3.94 -6.57
N GLU A 74 17.20 -3.94 -5.98
CA GLU A 74 17.51 -4.68 -4.76
C GLU A 74 16.81 -4.10 -3.54
N PHE A 75 16.85 -2.77 -3.38
CA PHE A 75 16.12 -2.06 -2.34
C PHE A 75 14.64 -2.38 -2.41
N MET A 76 14.03 -2.32 -3.60
CA MET A 76 12.61 -2.61 -3.79
C MET A 76 12.24 -4.05 -3.46
N LYS A 77 13.14 -5.03 -3.64
CA LYS A 77 12.93 -6.41 -3.18
C LYS A 77 12.93 -6.51 -1.65
N LEU A 78 13.90 -5.89 -0.99
CA LEU A 78 13.98 -5.88 0.48
C LEU A 78 12.84 -5.09 1.11
N TYR A 79 12.44 -3.97 0.50
CA TYR A 79 11.30 -3.17 0.91
C TYR A 79 10.00 -3.96 0.85
N ARG A 80 9.77 -4.75 -0.22
CA ARG A 80 8.62 -5.67 -0.29
C ARG A 80 8.66 -6.73 0.82
N LYS A 81 9.84 -7.27 1.15
CA LYS A 81 10.00 -8.21 2.27
C LYS A 81 9.62 -7.56 3.60
N LYS A 82 10.10 -6.34 3.87
CA LYS A 82 9.73 -5.56 5.07
C LYS A 82 8.22 -5.33 5.11
N ASN A 83 7.61 -4.88 4.01
CA ASN A 83 6.17 -4.64 3.96
C ASN A 83 5.35 -5.91 4.20
N ALA A 84 5.80 -7.08 3.72
CA ALA A 84 5.16 -8.34 4.02
C ALA A 84 5.13 -8.64 5.53
N LEU A 85 6.22 -8.31 6.26
CA LEU A 85 6.29 -8.42 7.72
C LEU A 85 5.35 -7.43 8.42
N VAL A 86 5.28 -6.18 7.94
CA VAL A 86 4.32 -5.19 8.46
C VAL A 86 2.90 -5.72 8.32
N ASN A 87 2.54 -6.19 7.13
CA ASN A 87 1.19 -6.67 6.83
C ASN A 87 0.83 -7.92 7.67
N GLN A 88 1.79 -8.81 7.92
CA GLN A 88 1.60 -9.93 8.82
C GLN A 88 1.36 -9.46 10.26
N CYS A 89 2.19 -8.54 10.78
CA CYS A 89 2.01 -7.97 12.12
C CYS A 89 0.64 -7.31 12.30
N LEU A 90 0.17 -6.56 11.29
CA LEU A 90 -1.17 -5.96 11.30
C LEU A 90 -2.28 -7.03 11.33
N TYR A 91 -2.10 -8.08 10.55
CA TYR A 91 -3.04 -9.20 10.52
C TYR A 91 -3.12 -9.91 11.88
N ASP A 92 -1.97 -10.12 12.53
CA ASP A 92 -1.86 -10.80 13.82
C ASP A 92 -2.54 -10.03 14.96
N ILE A 93 -2.54 -8.69 14.91
CA ILE A 93 -3.26 -7.84 15.90
C ILE A 93 -4.75 -7.62 15.54
N GLY A 94 -5.23 -8.30 14.51
CA GLY A 94 -6.65 -8.37 14.13
C GLY A 94 -7.11 -7.38 13.05
N TYR A 95 -6.20 -6.67 12.37
CA TYR A 95 -6.59 -5.89 11.19
C TYR A 95 -6.74 -6.78 9.97
N ARG A 96 -7.60 -6.37 9.03
CA ARG A 96 -7.80 -7.03 7.74
C ARG A 96 -7.66 -6.04 6.62
N PHE A 97 -7.07 -6.49 5.51
CA PHE A 97 -6.92 -5.66 4.33
C PHE A 97 -8.20 -5.72 3.48
N ARG A 98 -9.00 -4.63 3.51
CA ARG A 98 -10.32 -4.52 2.90
C ARG A 98 -10.43 -3.35 1.91
N PRO A 99 -9.69 -3.36 0.78
CA PRO A 99 -9.82 -2.33 -0.24
C PRO A 99 -11.11 -2.51 -1.06
N PRO A 100 -11.75 -1.43 -1.53
CA PRO A 100 -12.81 -1.52 -2.52
C PRO A 100 -12.24 -1.97 -3.87
N LEU A 101 -13.02 -2.74 -4.65
CA LEU A 101 -12.60 -3.22 -5.96
C LEU A 101 -12.17 -2.08 -6.90
N LYS A 102 -12.88 -0.95 -6.86
CA LYS A 102 -12.54 0.25 -7.63
C LYS A 102 -11.12 0.75 -7.34
N TRP A 103 -10.64 0.65 -6.10
CA TRP A 103 -9.28 1.04 -5.74
C TRP A 103 -8.24 0.05 -6.31
N CYS A 104 -8.51 -1.25 -6.21
CA CYS A 104 -7.64 -2.30 -6.77
C CYS A 104 -7.46 -2.18 -8.29
N LEU A 105 -8.48 -1.67 -8.99
CA LEU A 105 -8.50 -1.53 -10.46
C LEU A 105 -8.04 -0.15 -10.96
N ALA A 106 -7.75 0.79 -10.05
CA ALA A 106 -7.28 2.11 -10.44
C ALA A 106 -5.92 2.02 -11.16
N GLN A 107 -5.75 2.81 -12.23
CA GLN A 107 -4.62 2.74 -13.16
C GLN A 107 -3.51 3.75 -12.84
N ASP A 108 -3.55 4.35 -11.65
CA ASP A 108 -2.69 5.47 -11.22
C ASP A 108 -1.57 5.03 -10.28
N GLY A 109 -1.22 3.74 -10.28
CA GLY A 109 -0.16 3.19 -9.44
C GLY A 109 -0.12 1.67 -9.45
N ASN A 110 0.44 1.09 -8.38
CA ASN A 110 0.59 -0.36 -8.24
C ASN A 110 -0.55 -1.01 -7.42
N ASN A 111 -1.74 -0.40 -7.39
CA ASN A 111 -2.85 -0.84 -6.53
C ASN A 111 -3.27 -2.29 -6.79
N THR A 112 -3.30 -2.71 -8.06
CA THR A 112 -3.62 -4.09 -8.43
C THR A 112 -2.63 -5.08 -7.79
N ARG A 113 -1.32 -4.79 -7.86
CA ARG A 113 -0.29 -5.62 -7.22
C ARG A 113 -0.47 -5.64 -5.72
N THR A 114 -0.68 -4.49 -5.09
CA THR A 114 -0.92 -4.40 -3.64
C THR A 114 -2.16 -5.20 -3.21
N CYS A 115 -3.22 -5.21 -4.02
CA CYS A 115 -4.39 -6.05 -3.77
C CYS A 115 -4.11 -7.55 -3.89
N ILE A 116 -3.32 -7.95 -4.88
CA ILE A 116 -2.93 -9.35 -5.06
C ILE A 116 -2.07 -9.83 -3.90
N GLU A 117 -1.03 -9.06 -3.53
CA GLU A 117 -0.09 -9.40 -2.45
C GLU A 117 -0.78 -9.53 -1.09
N ASN A 118 -1.81 -8.71 -0.83
CA ASN A 118 -2.50 -8.65 0.46
C ASN A 118 -3.83 -9.39 0.50
N MET A 119 -4.20 -10.09 -0.58
CA MET A 119 -5.47 -10.82 -0.66
C MET A 119 -5.60 -11.88 0.45
N LYS A 120 -4.47 -12.46 0.87
CA LYS A 120 -4.37 -13.42 1.98
C LYS A 120 -4.72 -12.84 3.36
N TYR A 121 -4.74 -11.51 3.52
CA TYR A 121 -5.05 -10.84 4.78
C TYR A 121 -6.51 -10.32 4.83
N ARG A 122 -7.37 -10.78 3.92
CA ARG A 122 -8.80 -10.36 3.86
C ARG A 122 -9.65 -10.96 4.98
N ASN A 123 -9.33 -12.19 5.39
CA ASN A 123 -10.13 -13.02 6.31
C ASN A 123 -9.30 -13.43 7.51
#